data_AF-A0A1Q5S1X0-F1
#
_entry.id   AF-A0A1Q5S1X0-F1
#
_cell.length_a   1.000
_cell.length_b   1.000
_cell.length_c   1.000
_cell.angle_alpha   90.00
_cell.angle_beta   90.00
_cell.angle_gamma   90.00
#
_symmetry.space_group_name_H-M   'P 1'
#
loop_
_entity.id
_entity.type
_entity.pdbx_description
1 polymer ?
#
loop_
_entity_poly.entity_id
_entity_poly.type
_entity_poly.pdbx_seq_one_letter_code
_entity_poly.pdbx_strand_id
1 'polypeptide(L)'
;MHPAAPHHLPFFVPGPDGDDTLMVVMGIFLVVTVLYVGTLYWKLHSLPERMAHKSQKLQFEVVAVLGLISLFTHMHIFWIAGLLLAMIDLPDFSTPLRTIAGSVERIADATPPRPVPPPEPDEVAAAEEGQGHA
;
A
#
# COMPACT_ATOMS: atom_id res chain seq x y z
N MET A 1 -47.37 -46.28 -26.48
CA MET A 1 -47.60 -45.02 -25.75
C MET A 1 -48.40 -45.33 -24.50
N HIS A 2 -47.83 -45.11 -23.30
CA HIS A 2 -48.51 -45.41 -22.03
C HIS A 2 -49.28 -44.17 -21.55
N PRO A 3 -50.60 -44.26 -21.28
CA PRO A 3 -51.42 -43.10 -20.85
C PRO A 3 -51.01 -42.42 -19.54
N ALA A 4 -50.09 -43.01 -18.76
CA ALA A 4 -49.57 -42.44 -17.52
C ALA A 4 -48.19 -41.76 -17.68
N ALA A 5 -47.60 -41.75 -18.89
CA ALA A 5 -46.32 -41.11 -19.13
C ALA A 5 -46.48 -39.57 -19.14
N PRO A 6 -45.75 -38.81 -18.31
CA PRO A 6 -45.79 -37.35 -18.32
C PRO A 6 -45.44 -36.81 -19.71
N HIS A 7 -46.31 -36.00 -20.28
CA HIS A 7 -46.13 -35.44 -21.63
C HIS A 7 -45.12 -34.29 -21.69
N HIS A 8 -44.58 -33.85 -20.56
CA HIS A 8 -43.51 -32.85 -20.47
C HIS A 8 -42.58 -33.23 -19.31
N LEU A 9 -41.28 -33.22 -19.59
CA LEU A 9 -40.27 -33.27 -18.55
C LEU A 9 -40.04 -31.85 -18.02
N PRO A 10 -39.77 -31.69 -16.71
CA PRO A 10 -39.45 -30.38 -16.16
C PRO A 10 -38.13 -29.84 -16.74
N PHE A 11 -38.04 -28.52 -16.87
CA PHE A 11 -36.95 -27.83 -17.59
C PHE A 11 -35.52 -28.08 -17.06
N PHE A 12 -35.38 -28.58 -15.83
CA PHE A 12 -34.10 -28.86 -15.20
C PHE A 12 -33.59 -30.30 -15.44
N VAL A 13 -34.35 -31.12 -16.16
CA VAL A 13 -33.96 -32.49 -16.53
C VAL A 13 -33.56 -32.51 -18.02
N PRO A 14 -32.45 -33.18 -18.38
CA PRO A 14 -32.06 -33.33 -19.78
C PRO A 14 -33.18 -33.95 -20.63
N GLY A 15 -33.38 -33.39 -21.81
CA GLY A 15 -34.35 -33.85 -22.79
C GLY A 15 -33.99 -35.22 -23.38
N PRO A 16 -34.98 -35.97 -23.91
CA PRO A 16 -34.76 -37.26 -24.56
C PRO A 16 -33.98 -37.16 -25.87
N ASP A 17 -33.89 -35.96 -26.44
CA ASP A 17 -33.06 -35.53 -27.56
C ASP A 17 -31.63 -35.14 -27.15
N GLY A 18 -31.32 -35.18 -25.84
CA GLY A 18 -30.00 -34.93 -25.28
C GLY A 18 -29.69 -33.45 -24.99
N ASP A 19 -30.65 -32.54 -25.20
CA ASP A 19 -30.50 -31.14 -24.81
C ASP A 19 -30.57 -31.00 -23.28
N ASP A 20 -29.60 -30.32 -22.69
CA ASP A 20 -29.52 -30.05 -21.25
C ASP A 20 -29.37 -28.55 -21.05
N THR A 21 -30.51 -27.90 -20.82
CA THR A 21 -30.59 -26.46 -20.62
C THR A 21 -29.75 -26.00 -19.43
N LEU A 22 -29.67 -26.79 -18.35
CA LEU A 22 -28.88 -26.42 -17.17
C LEU A 22 -27.38 -26.50 -17.46
N MET A 23 -26.94 -27.53 -18.19
CA MET A 23 -25.54 -27.64 -18.63
C MET A 23 -25.13 -26.44 -19.47
N VAL A 24 -25.97 -26.02 -20.42
CA VAL A 24 -25.71 -24.86 -21.27
C VAL A 24 -25.65 -23.57 -20.45
N VAL A 25 -26.62 -23.34 -19.56
CA VAL A 25 -26.67 -22.16 -18.69
C VAL A 25 -25.44 -22.10 -17.78
N MET A 26 -25.04 -23.23 -17.17
CA MET A 26 -23.84 -23.30 -16.32
C MET A 26 -22.56 -23.07 -17.12
N GLY A 27 -22.48 -23.56 -18.35
CA GLY A 27 -21.35 -23.28 -19.24
C GLY A 27 -21.20 -21.79 -19.53
N ILE A 28 -22.31 -21.11 -19.86
CA ILE A 28 -22.32 -19.65 -20.09
C ILE A 28 -21.94 -18.91 -18.79
N PHE A 29 -22.55 -19.30 -17.67
CA PHE A 29 -22.26 -18.70 -16.36
C PHE A 29 -20.78 -18.82 -15.99
N LEU A 30 -20.17 -19.99 -16.21
CA LEU A 30 -18.75 -20.23 -15.97
C LEU A 30 -17.88 -19.29 -16.82
N VAL A 31 -18.16 -19.20 -18.12
CA VAL A 31 -17.41 -18.32 -19.04
C VAL A 31 -17.52 -16.86 -18.58
N VAL A 32 -18.73 -16.37 -18.28
CA VAL A 32 -18.94 -15.01 -17.77
C VAL A 32 -18.19 -14.78 -16.47
N THR A 33 -18.24 -15.72 -15.54
CA THR A 33 -17.56 -15.62 -14.24
C THR A 33 -16.05 -15.57 -14.41
N VAL A 34 -15.48 -16.41 -15.27
CA VAL A 34 -14.03 -16.41 -15.57
C VAL A 34 -13.60 -15.08 -16.19
N LEU A 35 -14.35 -14.56 -17.16
CA LEU A 35 -14.06 -13.27 -17.77
C LEU A 35 -14.19 -12.12 -16.77
N TYR A 36 -15.21 -12.15 -15.91
CA TYR A 36 -15.42 -11.17 -14.85
C TYR A 36 -14.27 -11.18 -13.82
N VAL A 37 -13.89 -12.35 -13.32
CA VAL A 37 -12.78 -12.50 -12.36
C VAL A 37 -11.45 -12.14 -13.01
N GLY A 38 -11.22 -12.54 -14.28
CA GLY A 38 -10.01 -12.20 -15.02
C GLY A 38 -9.84 -10.69 -15.24
N THR A 39 -10.92 -10.00 -15.63
CA THR A 39 -10.92 -8.54 -15.77
C THR A 39 -10.76 -7.83 -14.42
N LEU A 40 -11.38 -8.34 -13.35
CA LEU A 40 -11.18 -7.85 -11.99
C LEU A 40 -9.72 -8.02 -11.53
N TYR A 41 -9.09 -9.14 -11.84
CA TYR A 41 -7.68 -9.40 -11.53
C TYR A 41 -6.75 -8.40 -12.21
N TRP A 42 -6.91 -8.14 -13.51
CA TRP A 42 -6.14 -7.10 -14.21
C TRP A 42 -6.40 -5.69 -13.64
N LYS A 43 -7.62 -5.42 -13.21
CA LYS A 43 -7.98 -4.15 -12.55
C LYS A 43 -7.35 -4.01 -11.15
N LEU A 44 -7.24 -5.11 -10.41
CA LEU A 44 -6.52 -5.17 -9.13
C LEU A 44 -5.01 -5.08 -9.30
N HIS A 45 -4.46 -5.53 -10.43
CA HIS A 45 -3.02 -5.46 -10.69
C HIS A 45 -2.57 -4.08 -11.19
N SER A 46 -3.45 -3.35 -11.90
CA SER A 46 -3.23 -1.95 -12.32
C SER A 46 -3.57 -0.91 -11.24
N LEU A 47 -4.25 -1.33 -10.17
CA LEU A 47 -4.54 -0.54 -8.98
C LEU A 47 -3.25 -0.06 -8.26
N PRO A 48 -2.27 -0.95 -8.01
CA PRO A 48 -0.93 -0.61 -7.59
C PRO A 48 -0.27 0.50 -8.41
N GLU A 49 -0.37 0.40 -9.73
CA GLU A 49 0.35 1.30 -10.63
C GLU A 49 -0.17 2.75 -10.55
N ARG A 50 -1.48 2.96 -10.47
CA ARG A 50 -2.06 4.32 -10.46
C ARG A 50 -1.90 5.08 -9.15
N MET A 51 -1.75 4.37 -8.02
CA MET A 51 -1.56 5.02 -6.73
C MET A 51 -0.10 5.46 -6.52
N ALA A 52 0.84 5.02 -7.36
CA ALA A 52 2.23 5.48 -7.35
C ALA A 52 2.37 7.01 -7.57
N HIS A 53 1.36 7.67 -8.13
CA HIS A 53 1.37 9.12 -8.38
C HIS A 53 0.82 9.99 -7.22
N LYS A 54 0.24 9.40 -6.16
CA LYS A 54 -0.27 10.14 -4.99
C LYS A 54 0.49 9.76 -3.72
N SER A 55 1.69 10.30 -3.50
CA SER A 55 2.44 10.47 -2.22
C SER A 55 2.45 9.38 -1.12
N GLN A 56 1.80 8.23 -1.27
CA GLN A 56 1.63 7.17 -0.27
C GLN A 56 2.72 6.10 -0.42
N LYS A 57 3.98 6.53 -0.60
CA LYS A 57 5.12 5.64 -0.88
C LYS A 57 5.28 4.54 0.17
N LEU A 58 4.92 4.85 1.43
CA LEU A 58 4.99 3.94 2.57
C LEU A 58 3.89 2.87 2.54
N GLN A 59 2.65 3.23 2.15
CA GLN A 59 1.55 2.28 1.98
C GLN A 59 1.89 1.23 0.90
N PHE A 60 2.53 1.66 -0.19
CA PHE A 60 3.00 0.74 -1.23
C PHE A 60 4.05 -0.25 -0.77
N GLU A 61 5.08 0.23 -0.07
CA GLU A 61 6.13 -0.63 0.44
C GLU A 61 5.55 -1.68 1.40
N VAL A 62 4.64 -1.29 2.30
CA VAL A 62 3.99 -2.23 3.22
C VAL A 62 3.15 -3.26 2.47
N VAL A 63 2.30 -2.84 1.52
CA VAL A 63 1.49 -3.76 0.71
C VAL A 63 2.36 -4.72 -0.11
N ALA A 64 3.47 -4.23 -0.69
CA ALA A 64 4.41 -5.03 -1.47
C ALA A 64 5.14 -6.07 -0.60
N VAL A 65 5.59 -5.69 0.60
CA VAL A 65 6.23 -6.61 1.56
C VAL A 65 5.25 -7.68 2.03
N LEU A 66 3.99 -7.32 2.35
CA LEU A 66 2.96 -8.31 2.70
C LEU A 66 2.69 -9.30 1.55
N GLY A 67 2.65 -8.81 0.31
CA GLY A 67 2.52 -9.67 -0.88
C GLY A 67 3.71 -10.61 -1.06
N LEU A 68 4.93 -10.14 -0.87
CA LEU A 68 6.15 -10.95 -0.95
C LEU A 68 6.17 -12.04 0.13
N ILE A 69 5.80 -11.70 1.38
CA ILE A 69 5.66 -12.65 2.48
C ILE A 69 4.58 -13.69 2.14
N SER A 70 3.43 -13.25 1.61
CA SER A 70 2.36 -14.15 1.19
C SER A 70 2.82 -15.17 0.15
N LEU A 71 3.66 -14.76 -0.80
CA LEU A 71 4.16 -15.62 -1.86
C LEU A 71 5.20 -16.63 -1.33
N PHE A 72 6.09 -16.18 -0.45
CA PHE A 72 7.13 -17.03 0.13
C PHE A 72 6.53 -18.07 1.11
N THR A 73 5.57 -17.66 1.92
CA THR A 73 4.93 -18.53 2.92
C THR A 73 3.74 -19.31 2.36
N HIS A 74 3.25 -18.98 1.15
CA HIS A 74 2.01 -19.52 0.58
C HIS A 74 0.75 -19.29 1.45
N MET A 75 0.82 -18.35 2.38
CA MET A 75 -0.29 -18.00 3.26
C MET A 75 -1.12 -16.87 2.68
N HIS A 76 -2.31 -17.19 2.14
CA HIS A 76 -3.20 -16.22 1.51
C HIS A 76 -3.69 -15.09 2.42
N ILE A 77 -3.61 -15.26 3.75
CA ILE A 77 -4.02 -14.22 4.71
C ILE A 77 -3.23 -12.93 4.54
N PHE A 78 -1.93 -13.01 4.23
CA PHE A 78 -1.08 -11.84 4.04
C PHE A 78 -1.42 -11.09 2.74
N TRP A 79 -1.76 -11.83 1.68
CA TRP A 79 -2.24 -11.24 0.44
C TRP A 79 -3.59 -10.56 0.61
N ILE A 80 -4.54 -11.21 1.31
CA ILE A 80 -5.86 -10.62 1.61
C ILE A 80 -5.69 -9.36 2.48
N ALA A 81 -4.84 -9.40 3.50
CA ALA A 81 -4.56 -8.25 4.36
C ALA A 81 -3.92 -7.09 3.57
N GLY A 82 -2.98 -7.38 2.67
CA GLY A 82 -2.37 -6.38 1.80
C GLY A 82 -3.38 -5.71 0.87
N LEU A 83 -4.31 -6.48 0.28
CA LEU A 83 -5.39 -5.94 -0.55
C LEU A 83 -6.39 -5.09 0.24
N LEU A 84 -6.80 -5.55 1.43
CA LEU A 84 -7.66 -4.78 2.33
C LEU A 84 -7.00 -3.45 2.72
N LEU A 85 -5.69 -3.50 3.05
CA LEU A 85 -4.91 -2.31 3.38
C LEU A 85 -4.77 -1.35 2.20
N ALA A 86 -4.69 -1.86 0.97
CA ALA A 86 -4.66 -1.05 -0.24
C ALA A 86 -6.02 -0.40 -0.57
N MET A 87 -7.13 -0.95 -0.06
CA MET A 87 -8.48 -0.39 -0.25
C MET A 87 -8.79 0.76 0.71
N ILE A 88 -8.06 0.87 1.82
CA ILE A 88 -8.21 1.94 2.81
C ILE A 88 -7.12 2.98 2.56
N ASP A 89 -7.48 4.24 2.40
CA ASP A 89 -6.49 5.31 2.31
C ASP A 89 -5.88 5.57 3.70
N LEU A 90 -4.61 5.21 3.89
CA LEU A 90 -3.88 5.57 5.10
C LEU A 90 -3.49 7.06 5.05
N PRO A 91 -3.56 7.81 6.17
CA PRO A 91 -3.13 9.21 6.16
C PRO A 91 -1.61 9.32 5.97
N ASP A 92 -1.17 10.41 5.34
CA ASP A 92 0.27 10.66 5.12
C ASP A 92 0.96 11.03 6.44
N PHE A 93 1.65 10.06 7.03
CA PHE A 93 2.41 10.23 8.27
C PHE A 93 3.80 10.87 8.07
N SER A 94 4.28 11.00 6.83
CA SER A 94 5.60 11.57 6.55
C SER A 94 5.62 13.09 6.61
N THR A 95 4.53 13.73 6.15
CA THR A 95 4.36 15.18 6.17
C THR A 95 4.45 15.76 7.60
N PRO A 96 3.70 15.24 8.60
CA PRO A 96 3.82 15.69 9.99
C PRO A 96 5.23 15.50 10.57
N LEU A 97 5.87 14.35 10.32
CA LEU A 97 7.22 14.07 10.82
C LEU A 97 8.26 15.06 10.25
N ARG A 98 8.15 15.39 8.96
CA ARG A 98 9.02 16.38 8.30
C ARG A 98 8.79 17.79 8.87
N THR A 99 7.56 18.16 9.20
CA THR A 99 7.26 19.45 9.87
C THR A 99 7.85 19.51 11.27
N ILE A 100 7.83 18.42 12.03
CA ILE A 100 8.45 18.34 13.37
C ILE A 100 9.96 18.50 13.25
N ALA A 101 10.61 17.75 12.35
CA ALA A 101 12.06 17.85 12.13
C ALA A 101 12.49 19.28 11.77
N GLY A 102 11.78 19.94 10.85
CA GLY A 102 12.06 21.32 10.48
C GLY A 102 11.77 22.33 11.61
N SER A 103 10.83 22.04 12.50
CA SER A 103 10.57 22.87 13.68
C SER A 103 11.69 22.72 14.71
N VAL A 104 12.21 21.51 14.92
CA VAL A 104 13.35 21.23 15.81
C VAL A 104 14.63 21.88 15.28
N GLU A 105 14.90 21.79 13.98
CA GLU A 105 16.04 22.46 13.35
C GLU A 105 16.00 23.98 13.56
N ARG A 106 14.82 24.58 13.39
CA ARG A 106 14.62 26.02 13.63
C ARG A 106 14.82 26.42 15.10
N ILE A 107 14.47 25.54 16.05
CA ILE A 107 14.71 25.75 17.49
C ILE A 107 16.20 25.60 17.82
N ALA A 108 16.88 24.63 17.20
CA ALA A 108 18.32 24.44 17.37
C ALA A 108 19.10 25.67 16.87
N ASP A 109 18.75 26.21 15.70
CA ASP A 109 19.34 27.42 15.13
C ASP A 109 18.99 28.70 15.93
N ALA A 110 17.84 28.73 16.59
CA ALA A 110 17.42 29.86 17.43
C ALA A 110 18.12 29.92 18.79
N THR A 111 18.97 28.94 19.13
CA THR A 111 19.74 28.97 20.38
C THR A 111 20.86 30.01 20.25
N PRO A 112 20.87 31.10 21.05
CA PRO A 112 21.92 32.11 20.97
C PRO A 112 23.28 31.48 21.26
N PRO A 113 24.36 31.90 20.56
CA PRO A 113 25.69 31.47 20.90
C PRO A 113 25.96 31.77 22.38
N ARG A 114 26.47 30.76 23.10
CA ARG A 114 26.84 30.88 24.51
C ARG A 114 27.68 32.15 24.67
N PRO A 115 27.35 33.07 25.60
CA PRO A 115 28.19 34.22 25.87
C PRO A 115 29.62 33.72 26.10
N VAL A 116 30.54 34.11 25.21
CA VAL A 116 31.96 33.83 25.41
C VAL A 116 32.32 34.53 26.71
N PRO A 117 32.80 33.81 27.75
CA PRO A 117 33.28 34.45 28.96
C PRO A 117 34.29 35.52 28.55
N PRO A 118 34.30 36.71 29.18
CA PRO A 118 35.34 37.69 28.94
C PRO A 118 36.71 36.99 29.05
N PRO A 119 37.66 37.28 28.15
CA PRO A 119 38.98 36.67 28.20
C PRO A 119 39.54 36.85 29.62
N GLU A 120 40.05 35.76 30.19
CA GLU A 120 40.65 35.82 31.52
C GLU A 120 41.83 36.80 31.48
N PRO A 121 42.07 37.57 32.55
CA PRO A 121 43.09 38.63 32.57
C PRO A 121 44.51 38.17 32.15
N ASP A 122 44.80 36.89 32.25
CA ASP A 122 46.10 36.31 31.89
C ASP A 122 46.30 36.19 30.36
N GLU A 123 45.24 36.07 29.55
CA GLU A 123 45.35 36.00 28.08
C GLU A 123 45.59 37.39 27.44
N VAL A 124 45.03 38.45 28.03
CA VAL A 124 45.24 39.83 27.54
C VAL A 124 46.62 40.37 27.91
N ALA A 125 47.18 39.96 29.06
CA ALA A 125 48.55 40.33 29.45
C ALA A 125 49.62 39.69 28.53
N ALA A 126 49.42 38.42 28.15
CA ALA A 126 50.33 37.72 27.24
C ALA A 126 50.29 38.27 25.79
N ALA A 127 49.15 38.80 25.35
CA ALA A 127 48.99 39.40 24.04
C ALA A 127 49.63 40.81 23.94
N GLU A 128 49.62 41.59 25.02
CA GLU A 128 50.29 42.90 25.06
C GLU A 128 51.81 42.79 25.21
N GLU A 129 52.34 41.82 25.96
CA GLU A 129 53.80 41.58 26.04
C GLU A 129 54.41 41.14 24.69
N GLY A 130 53.63 40.46 23.83
CA GLY A 130 54.09 40.02 22.51
C GLY A 130 54.15 41.11 21.44
N GLN A 131 53.50 42.27 21.65
CA GLN A 131 53.42 43.36 20.66
C GLN A 131 54.37 44.55 20.96
N GLY A 132 55.08 44.53 22.10
CA GLY A 132 55.99 45.60 22.53
C GLY A 132 57.46 45.46 22.09
N HIS A 133 57.82 44.40 21.37
CA HIS A 133 59.21 44.14 20.96
C HIS A 133 59.31 43.97 19.43
N ALA A 134 59.18 45.07 18.69
CA ALA A 134 59.64 45.20 17.30
C ALA A 134 60.36 46.53 17.12
#